data_AF-A0A8C2F8L9-F1
#
_entry.id   AF-A0A8C2F8L9-F1
#
_cell.length_a   1.000
_cell.length_b   1.000
_cell.length_c   1.000
_cell.angle_alpha   90.00
_cell.angle_beta   90.00
_cell.angle_gamma   90.00
#
_symmetry.space_group_name_H-M   'P 1'
#
loop_
_entity.id
_entity.type
_entity.pdbx_description
1 polymer ?
#
loop_
_entity_poly.entity_id
_entity_poly.type
_entity_poly.pdbx_seq_one_letter_code
_entity_poly.pdbx_strand_id
1 'polypeptide(L)'
;MMDLMWLLFIAASFCALLASAERHTVFWNSTNSKFRWDNYAVEVRLNDYLDIVCPHYPLGEVPSQDAERYVLYMVEREDYDTCRPQSYDQMRWECGHPFAPHAPEKFSEKFQRFTPFTLGKEFRQGESYYYISKPLHHHGQDCLKLRVDVVANDGSQEARVSTGGEAKVGTGGGAHTPSNRLPADDPVVALPEVQKSKRTNSAISVASWTVRVKMLHYRRITHNGVCVYC
;
A
#
# COMPACT_ATOMS: atom_id res chain seq x y z
N MET A 1 27.73 -28.59 20.86
CA MET A 1 27.93 -27.27 20.20
C MET A 1 27.37 -27.26 18.78
N MET A 2 27.62 -28.31 17.98
CA MET A 2 27.10 -28.41 16.61
C MET A 2 25.57 -28.55 16.53
N ASP A 3 24.91 -29.26 17.46
CA ASP A 3 23.46 -29.45 17.43
C ASP A 3 22.67 -28.16 17.72
N LEU A 4 23.15 -27.34 18.67
CA LEU A 4 22.53 -26.05 18.99
C LEU A 4 22.62 -25.09 17.80
N MET A 5 23.73 -25.13 17.07
CA MET A 5 23.95 -24.33 15.88
C MET A 5 23.02 -24.78 14.74
N TRP A 6 22.85 -26.08 14.54
CA TRP A 6 21.89 -26.64 13.57
C TRP A 6 20.44 -26.25 13.89
N LEU A 7 20.03 -26.33 15.16
CA LEU A 7 18.69 -25.93 15.58
C LEU A 7 18.44 -24.42 15.38
N LEU A 8 19.44 -23.58 15.65
CA LEU A 8 19.37 -22.14 15.38
C LEU A 8 19.26 -21.85 13.87
N PHE A 9 19.97 -22.60 13.01
CA PHE A 9 19.83 -22.47 11.56
C PHE A 9 18.46 -22.91 11.06
N ILE A 10 17.92 -24.02 11.57
CA ILE A 10 16.58 -24.49 11.21
C ILE A 10 15.51 -23.49 11.69
N ALA A 11 15.62 -22.99 12.93
CA ALA A 11 14.71 -22.00 13.47
C ALA A 11 14.77 -20.67 12.70
N ALA A 12 15.98 -20.17 12.39
CA ALA A 12 16.14 -18.95 11.60
C ALA A 12 15.59 -19.12 10.17
N SER A 13 15.82 -20.28 9.54
CA SER A 13 15.26 -20.59 8.22
C SER A 13 13.73 -20.69 8.26
N PHE A 14 13.16 -21.27 9.32
CA PHE A 14 11.72 -21.37 9.49
C PHE A 14 11.08 -20.00 9.78
N CYS A 15 11.73 -19.16 10.60
CA CYS A 15 11.32 -17.78 10.83
C CYS A 15 11.38 -16.94 9.54
N ALA A 16 12.40 -17.14 8.69
CA ALA A 16 12.49 -16.45 7.41
C ALA A 16 11.38 -16.87 6.43
N LEU A 17 10.95 -18.13 6.46
CA LEU A 17 9.83 -18.64 5.65
C LEU A 17 8.48 -18.06 6.09
N LEU A 18 8.30 -17.82 7.40
CA LEU A 18 7.06 -17.23 7.94
C LEU A 18 6.95 -15.71 7.74
N ALA A 19 8.08 -15.03 7.51
CA ALA A 19 8.15 -13.56 7.43
C ALA A 19 8.17 -13.01 5.99
N SER A 20 7.94 -13.85 4.97
CA SER A 20 8.01 -13.41 3.57
C SER A 20 6.72 -12.72 3.15
N ALA A 21 6.82 -11.47 2.68
CA ALA A 21 5.72 -10.76 2.05
C ALA A 21 5.44 -11.34 0.66
N GLU A 22 4.18 -11.64 0.36
CA GLU A 22 3.78 -12.11 -0.96
C GLU A 22 3.66 -10.94 -1.95
N ARG A 23 3.89 -11.22 -3.24
CA ARG A 23 3.74 -10.24 -4.32
C ARG A 23 2.65 -10.68 -5.29
N HIS A 24 1.66 -9.84 -5.47
CA HIS A 24 0.54 -10.02 -6.39
C HIS A 24 0.76 -9.17 -7.63
N THR A 25 0.63 -9.73 -8.83
CA THR A 25 0.87 -8.98 -10.08
C THR A 25 -0.40 -8.86 -10.91
N VAL A 26 -0.69 -7.64 -11.36
CA VAL A 26 -1.84 -7.30 -12.22
C VAL A 26 -1.34 -6.58 -13.47
N PHE A 27 -1.59 -7.16 -14.64
CA PHE A 27 -1.33 -6.51 -15.92
C PHE A 27 -2.51 -5.62 -16.29
N TRP A 28 -2.30 -4.30 -16.33
CA TRP A 28 -3.35 -3.29 -16.48
C TRP A 28 -3.53 -2.88 -17.94
N ASN A 29 -4.17 -3.75 -18.73
CA ASN A 29 -4.49 -3.47 -20.13
C ASN A 29 -5.83 -4.09 -20.53
N SER A 30 -6.44 -3.58 -21.59
CA SER A 30 -7.76 -4.01 -22.06
C SER A 30 -7.81 -5.47 -22.54
N THR A 31 -6.67 -6.00 -23.01
CA THR A 31 -6.59 -7.38 -23.50
C THR A 31 -6.60 -8.42 -22.38
N ASN A 32 -6.33 -8.02 -21.14
CA ASN A 32 -6.36 -8.91 -19.98
C ASN A 32 -7.81 -9.34 -19.69
N SER A 33 -8.10 -10.60 -19.97
CA SER A 33 -9.44 -11.20 -19.83
C SER A 33 -10.07 -11.03 -18.44
N LYS A 34 -9.28 -10.84 -17.39
CA LYS A 34 -9.79 -10.64 -16.03
C LYS A 34 -10.59 -9.34 -15.87
N PHE A 35 -10.35 -8.32 -16.71
CA PHE A 35 -11.13 -7.08 -16.70
C PHE A 35 -12.47 -7.15 -17.44
N ARG A 36 -12.77 -8.24 -18.16
CA ARG A 36 -13.96 -8.31 -19.04
C ARG A 36 -15.31 -8.25 -18.32
N TRP A 37 -15.36 -8.66 -17.05
CA TRP A 37 -16.62 -8.81 -16.31
C TRP A 37 -16.72 -7.86 -15.12
N ASP A 38 -15.89 -6.82 -15.06
CA ASP A 38 -15.98 -5.76 -14.04
C ASP A 38 -15.94 -6.26 -12.58
N ASN A 39 -15.43 -7.48 -12.37
CA ASN A 39 -15.38 -8.16 -11.08
C ASN A 39 -13.97 -8.62 -10.72
N TYR A 40 -12.94 -8.08 -11.38
CA TYR A 40 -11.55 -8.41 -11.08
C TYR A 40 -11.23 -8.00 -9.64
N ALA A 41 -10.97 -8.99 -8.80
CA ALA A 41 -10.49 -8.81 -7.45
C ALA A 41 -9.20 -9.59 -7.18
N VAL A 42 -8.41 -9.09 -6.23
CA VAL A 42 -7.22 -9.76 -5.68
C VAL A 42 -7.32 -9.72 -4.16
N GLU A 43 -7.04 -10.85 -3.52
CA GLU A 43 -6.92 -10.94 -2.06
C GLU A 43 -5.46 -10.77 -1.65
N VAL A 44 -5.20 -9.91 -0.66
CA VAL A 44 -3.85 -9.63 -0.15
C VAL A 44 -3.86 -9.65 1.37
N ARG A 45 -2.72 -9.92 1.99
CA ARG A 45 -2.54 -9.74 3.43
C ARG A 45 -1.83 -8.42 3.73
N LEU A 46 -1.84 -8.01 5.00
CA LEU A 46 -0.98 -6.91 5.42
C LEU A 46 0.49 -7.27 5.17
N ASN A 47 1.26 -6.27 4.75
CA ASN A 47 2.65 -6.31 4.31
C ASN A 47 2.91 -6.98 2.95
N ASP A 48 1.91 -7.58 2.31
CA ASP A 48 2.02 -8.00 0.92
C ASP A 48 2.17 -6.77 -0.01
N TYR A 49 2.56 -7.05 -1.25
CA TYR A 49 2.71 -6.06 -2.30
C TYR A 49 1.75 -6.36 -3.47
N LEU A 50 1.19 -5.31 -4.06
CA LEU A 50 0.53 -5.35 -5.36
C LEU A 50 1.38 -4.60 -6.38
N ASP A 51 1.81 -5.34 -7.39
CA ASP A 51 2.53 -4.84 -8.56
C ASP A 51 1.53 -4.66 -9.71
N ILE A 52 1.20 -3.42 -10.05
CA ILE A 52 0.43 -3.07 -11.24
C ILE A 52 1.41 -2.79 -12.39
N VAL A 53 1.34 -3.61 -13.43
CA VAL A 53 2.18 -3.53 -14.62
C VAL A 53 1.42 -2.81 -15.72
N CYS A 54 1.97 -1.68 -16.19
CA CYS A 54 1.40 -0.88 -17.26
C CYS A 54 1.42 -1.60 -18.62
N PRO A 55 0.58 -1.18 -19.59
CA PRO A 55 0.71 -1.64 -20.98
C PRO A 55 2.11 -1.36 -21.52
N HIS A 56 2.69 -2.34 -22.22
CA HIS A 56 4.01 -2.23 -22.82
C HIS A 56 4.02 -2.90 -24.18
N TYR A 57 4.65 -2.23 -25.14
CA TYR A 57 4.71 -2.67 -26.52
C TYR A 57 6.15 -2.52 -27.04
N PRO A 58 6.65 -3.48 -27.82
CA PRO A 58 7.91 -3.31 -28.52
C PRO A 58 7.86 -2.13 -29.50
N LEU A 59 9.00 -1.44 -29.66
CA LEU A 59 9.09 -0.30 -30.55
C LEU A 59 8.84 -0.72 -32.01
N GLY A 60 7.86 -0.09 -32.65
CA GLY A 60 7.53 -0.33 -34.06
C GLY A 60 6.50 -1.43 -34.33
N GLU A 61 6.10 -2.21 -33.31
CA GLU A 61 5.04 -3.22 -33.49
C GLU A 61 3.64 -2.60 -33.45
N VAL A 62 3.43 -1.59 -32.62
CA VAL A 62 2.15 -0.91 -32.45
C VAL A 62 2.33 0.59 -32.69
N PRO A 63 1.47 1.23 -33.52
CA PRO A 63 1.47 2.68 -33.66
C PRO A 63 1.29 3.38 -32.31
N SER A 64 1.96 4.52 -32.13
CA SER A 64 1.88 5.27 -30.86
C SER A 64 0.45 5.65 -30.46
N GLN A 65 -0.45 5.81 -31.44
CA GLN A 65 -1.86 6.15 -31.24
C GLN A 65 -2.71 4.96 -30.76
N ASP A 66 -2.25 3.73 -30.98
CA ASP A 66 -2.97 2.52 -30.58
C ASP A 66 -2.44 1.94 -29.26
N ALA A 67 -1.24 2.37 -28.85
CA ALA A 67 -0.63 1.95 -27.60
C ALA A 67 -1.38 2.52 -26.39
N GLU A 68 -1.93 1.63 -25.56
CA GLU A 68 -2.72 2.00 -24.38
C GLU A 68 -1.89 2.77 -23.34
N ARG A 69 -2.50 3.78 -22.73
CA ARG A 69 -1.94 4.63 -21.66
C ARG A 69 -3.05 4.98 -20.68
N TYR A 70 -2.72 4.99 -19.39
CA TYR A 70 -3.72 5.16 -18.34
C TYR A 70 -3.24 6.04 -17.19
N VAL A 71 -4.15 6.80 -16.60
CA VAL A 71 -3.98 7.34 -15.25
C VAL A 71 -4.73 6.43 -14.28
N LEU A 72 -4.04 5.94 -13.26
CA LEU A 72 -4.58 5.09 -12.20
C LEU A 72 -5.01 5.93 -11.01
N TYR A 73 -6.21 5.68 -10.51
CA TYR A 73 -6.77 6.34 -9.33
C TYR A 73 -7.06 5.32 -8.25
N MET A 74 -6.78 5.68 -7.00
CA MET A 74 -7.28 4.97 -5.84
C MET A 74 -8.52 5.70 -5.34
N VAL A 75 -9.67 5.03 -5.36
CA VAL A 75 -10.97 5.67 -5.16
C VAL A 75 -11.80 4.99 -4.08
N GLU A 76 -12.86 5.67 -3.65
CA GLU A 76 -13.87 5.09 -2.78
C GLU A 76 -14.83 4.20 -3.57
N ARG A 77 -15.66 3.43 -2.86
CA ARG A 77 -16.54 2.42 -3.47
C ARG A 77 -17.52 3.03 -4.47
N GLU A 78 -18.11 4.17 -4.15
CA GLU A 78 -19.11 4.84 -5.00
C GLU A 78 -18.50 5.31 -6.33
N ASP A 79 -17.27 5.80 -6.28
CA ASP A 79 -16.49 6.23 -7.45
C ASP A 79 -16.04 5.04 -8.30
N TYR A 80 -15.75 3.90 -7.66
CA TYR A 80 -15.47 2.63 -8.34
C TYR A 80 -16.68 2.10 -9.10
N ASP A 81 -17.86 2.14 -8.48
CA ASP A 81 -19.11 1.66 -9.09
C ASP A 81 -19.51 2.54 -10.28
N THR A 82 -19.30 3.85 -10.18
CA THR A 82 -19.61 4.81 -11.25
C THR A 82 -18.44 5.07 -12.22
N CYS A 83 -17.29 4.42 -11.99
CA CYS A 83 -16.10 4.58 -12.81
C CYS A 83 -15.64 6.04 -12.94
N ARG A 84 -15.73 6.83 -11.86
CA ARG A 84 -15.47 8.27 -11.90
C ARG A 84 -14.64 8.73 -10.68
N PRO A 85 -13.38 9.13 -10.86
CA PRO A 85 -12.63 9.76 -9.78
C PRO A 85 -13.22 11.14 -9.47
N GLN A 86 -13.18 11.55 -8.21
CA GLN A 86 -13.66 12.85 -7.73
C GLN A 86 -12.70 13.99 -8.08
N SER A 87 -11.39 13.75 -7.93
CA SER A 87 -10.37 14.74 -8.24
C SER A 87 -9.05 14.12 -8.68
N TYR A 88 -8.14 14.95 -9.16
CA TYR A 88 -6.77 14.55 -9.47
C TYR A 88 -5.97 14.15 -8.22
N ASP A 89 -6.40 14.56 -7.02
CA ASP A 89 -5.71 14.21 -5.77
C ASP A 89 -5.82 12.72 -5.44
N GLN A 90 -6.81 12.02 -6.00
CA GLN A 90 -6.94 10.56 -5.94
C GLN A 90 -6.02 9.83 -6.92
N MET A 91 -5.26 10.55 -7.76
CA MET A 91 -4.30 9.94 -8.67
C MET A 91 -3.25 9.17 -7.88
N ARG A 92 -3.07 7.91 -8.24
CA ARG A 92 -2.09 7.03 -7.62
C ARG A 92 -0.86 6.80 -8.48
N TRP A 93 -1.03 6.73 -9.81
CA TRP A 93 0.04 6.48 -10.77
C TRP A 93 -0.36 6.89 -12.20
N GLU A 94 0.62 7.11 -13.07
CA GLU A 94 0.42 7.36 -14.50
C GLU A 94 1.22 6.35 -15.34
N CYS A 95 0.54 5.54 -16.14
CA CYS A 95 1.13 4.67 -17.15
C CYS A 95 1.32 5.45 -18.46
N GLY A 96 2.36 6.29 -18.52
CA GLY A 96 2.63 7.21 -19.63
C GLY A 96 3.61 6.69 -20.69
N HIS A 97 4.37 5.63 -20.39
CA HIS A 97 5.52 5.20 -21.20
C HIS A 97 5.35 3.80 -21.82
N PRO A 98 4.46 3.61 -22.81
CA PRO A 98 4.17 2.28 -23.38
C PRO A 98 5.35 1.65 -24.14
N PHE A 99 6.35 2.44 -24.54
CA PHE A 99 7.54 1.98 -25.28
C PHE A 99 8.82 2.07 -24.46
N ALA A 100 8.74 1.95 -23.13
CA ALA A 100 9.90 1.98 -22.25
C ALA A 100 10.96 0.95 -22.71
N PRO A 101 12.26 1.32 -22.79
CA PRO A 101 13.27 0.54 -23.51
C PRO A 101 13.73 -0.75 -22.80
N HIS A 102 13.49 -0.86 -21.49
CA HIS A 102 14.04 -1.98 -20.69
C HIS A 102 12.96 -2.92 -20.16
N ALA A 103 11.91 -2.36 -19.58
CA ALA A 103 10.84 -3.13 -18.96
C ALA A 103 9.55 -2.30 -18.95
N PRO A 104 8.38 -2.96 -18.86
CA PRO A 104 7.13 -2.28 -18.57
C PRO A 104 7.25 -1.42 -17.31
N GLU A 105 6.62 -0.25 -17.34
CA GLU A 105 6.46 0.58 -16.15
C GLU A 105 5.65 -0.20 -15.10
N LYS A 106 6.06 -0.09 -13.83
CA LYS A 106 5.47 -0.86 -12.73
C LYS A 106 5.27 0.01 -11.52
N PHE A 107 4.02 0.08 -11.07
CA PHE A 107 3.63 0.66 -9.80
C PHE A 107 3.53 -0.44 -8.74
N SER A 108 4.18 -0.24 -7.59
CA SER A 108 4.14 -1.18 -6.48
C SER A 108 3.49 -0.53 -5.26
N GLU A 109 2.38 -1.08 -4.80
CA GLU A 109 1.71 -0.71 -3.55
C GLU A 109 2.06 -1.72 -2.46
N LYS A 110 2.36 -1.23 -1.25
CA LYS A 110 2.55 -2.09 -0.08
C LYS A 110 1.36 -1.95 0.85
N PHE A 111 0.72 -3.06 1.22
CA PHE A 111 -0.43 -3.09 2.12
C PHE A 111 -0.01 -2.98 3.58
N GLN A 112 0.56 -1.85 3.96
CA GLN A 112 1.04 -1.61 5.31
C GLN A 112 0.01 -0.89 6.18
N ARG A 113 -0.02 -1.26 7.46
CA ARG A 113 -0.93 -0.65 8.44
C ARG A 113 -0.59 0.80 8.76
N PHE A 114 0.70 1.12 8.73
CA PHE A 114 1.22 2.44 9.06
C PHE A 114 2.24 2.84 8.01
N THR A 115 2.17 4.08 7.56
CA THR A 115 3.09 4.64 6.57
C THR A 115 3.81 5.85 7.15
N PRO A 116 5.14 5.95 7.00
CA PRO A 116 5.87 7.14 7.43
C PRO A 116 5.66 8.33 6.48
N PHE A 117 5.01 8.11 5.34
CA PHE A 117 4.74 9.15 4.34
C PHE A 117 3.37 9.78 4.57
N THR A 118 3.31 11.11 4.68
CA THR A 118 2.09 11.86 5.01
C THR A 118 0.98 11.73 3.98
N LEU A 119 1.32 11.54 2.70
CA LEU A 119 0.37 11.27 1.61
C LEU A 119 0.29 9.77 1.28
N GLY A 120 0.89 8.92 2.11
CA GLY A 120 0.85 7.48 1.93
C GLY A 120 -0.51 6.93 2.33
N LYS A 121 -0.87 5.79 1.73
CA LYS A 121 -2.08 5.07 2.11
C LYS A 121 -1.79 4.09 3.25
N GLU A 122 -2.67 4.10 4.25
CA GLU A 122 -2.73 3.08 5.30
C GLU A 122 -3.84 2.06 4.98
N PHE A 123 -3.52 0.79 5.21
CA PHE A 123 -4.39 -0.34 4.90
C PHE A 123 -4.82 -1.08 6.17
N ARG A 124 -6.07 -1.54 6.20
CA ARG A 124 -6.68 -2.27 7.32
C ARG A 124 -7.17 -3.63 6.84
N GLN A 125 -7.09 -4.62 7.73
CA GLN A 125 -7.66 -5.94 7.47
C GLN A 125 -9.19 -5.86 7.45
N GLY A 126 -9.82 -6.71 6.65
CA GLY A 126 -11.28 -6.76 6.48
C GLY A 126 -11.85 -5.72 5.52
N GLU A 127 -11.02 -4.75 5.10
CA GLU A 127 -11.39 -3.67 4.19
C GLU A 127 -11.07 -4.00 2.73
N SER A 128 -11.85 -3.39 1.85
CA SER A 128 -11.68 -3.46 0.39
C SER A 128 -11.23 -2.11 -0.14
N TYR A 129 -10.26 -2.13 -1.05
CA TYR A 129 -9.69 -0.94 -1.67
C TYR A 129 -9.89 -1.00 -3.18
N TYR A 130 -10.14 0.14 -3.81
CA TYR A 130 -10.61 0.18 -5.18
C TYR A 130 -9.67 1.02 -6.06
N TYR A 131 -9.34 0.44 -7.21
CA TYR A 131 -8.54 1.10 -8.24
C TYR A 131 -9.34 1.18 -9.52
N ILE A 132 -9.31 2.34 -10.17
CA ILE A 132 -9.89 2.56 -11.50
C ILE A 132 -8.87 3.25 -12.40
N SER A 133 -9.14 3.26 -13.71
CA SER A 133 -8.30 3.96 -14.68
C SER A 133 -9.09 4.86 -15.62
N LYS A 134 -8.42 5.90 -16.10
CA LYS A 134 -8.87 6.73 -17.23
C LYS A 134 -7.84 6.72 -18.34
N PRO A 135 -8.26 6.61 -19.62
CA PRO A 135 -7.33 6.62 -20.73
C PRO A 135 -6.62 7.97 -20.81
N LEU A 136 -5.30 7.94 -20.94
CA LEU A 136 -4.49 9.13 -21.14
C LEU A 136 -4.53 9.52 -22.62
N HIS A 137 -4.92 10.75 -22.93
CA HIS A 137 -5.07 11.25 -24.30
C HIS A 137 -5.97 10.38 -25.22
N HIS A 138 -7.02 9.76 -24.66
CA HIS A 138 -7.92 8.84 -25.38
C HIS A 138 -7.26 7.55 -25.91
N HIS A 139 -6.06 7.20 -25.43
CA HIS A 139 -5.37 5.97 -25.80
C HIS A 139 -5.70 4.83 -24.83
N GLY A 140 -6.86 4.20 -24.97
CA GLY A 140 -7.22 3.02 -24.17
C GLY A 140 -8.72 2.87 -23.98
N GLN A 141 -9.11 1.84 -23.23
CA GLN A 141 -10.51 1.63 -22.85
C GLN A 141 -10.88 2.46 -21.63
N ASP A 142 -12.14 2.89 -21.59
CA ASP A 142 -12.67 3.56 -20.41
C ASP A 142 -12.87 2.57 -19.25
N CYS A 143 -12.32 2.94 -18.09
CA CYS A 143 -12.54 2.28 -16.80
C CYS A 143 -12.22 0.79 -16.71
N LEU A 144 -10.94 0.43 -16.87
CA LEU A 144 -10.46 -0.79 -16.21
C LEU A 144 -10.50 -0.56 -14.69
N LYS A 145 -10.97 -1.56 -13.93
CA LYS A 145 -11.15 -1.45 -12.48
C LYS A 145 -10.79 -2.73 -11.74
N LEU A 146 -10.24 -2.58 -10.54
CA LEU A 146 -9.74 -3.65 -9.67
C LEU A 146 -10.21 -3.40 -8.24
N ARG A 147 -10.74 -4.43 -7.59
CA ARG A 147 -10.94 -4.46 -6.13
C ARG A 147 -9.79 -5.22 -5.48
N VAL A 148 -9.29 -4.73 -4.35
CA VAL A 148 -8.28 -5.41 -3.55
C VAL A 148 -8.82 -5.63 -2.16
N ASP A 149 -8.98 -6.88 -1.78
CA ASP A 149 -9.57 -7.29 -0.51
C ASP A 149 -8.41 -7.64 0.46
N VAL A 150 -8.27 -6.88 1.55
CA VAL A 150 -7.22 -7.13 2.55
C VAL A 150 -7.74 -8.15 3.55
N VAL A 151 -7.39 -9.41 3.36
CA VAL A 151 -7.85 -10.50 4.23
C VAL A 151 -7.15 -10.48 5.58
N ALA A 152 -7.89 -10.82 6.63
CA ALA A 152 -7.30 -11.12 7.93
C ALA A 152 -6.58 -12.47 7.86
N ASN A 153 -5.49 -12.64 8.62
CA ASN A 153 -4.96 -13.98 8.85
C ASN A 153 -6.00 -14.75 9.69
N ASP A 154 -6.72 -15.64 9.02
CA ASP A 154 -7.31 -16.87 9.57
C ASP A 154 -7.79 -16.79 11.03
N GLY A 155 -9.03 -16.32 11.22
CA GLY A 155 -9.86 -16.67 12.37
C GLY A 155 -10.72 -15.55 12.94
N SER A 156 -10.24 -14.31 12.96
CA SER A 156 -11.07 -13.17 13.37
C SER A 156 -11.77 -12.61 12.14
N GLN A 157 -12.87 -13.25 11.74
CA GLN A 157 -13.94 -12.47 11.14
C GLN A 157 -14.35 -11.46 12.22
N GLU A 158 -13.78 -10.25 12.21
CA GLU A 158 -14.42 -9.14 12.89
C GLU A 158 -15.81 -9.05 12.27
N ALA A 159 -16.81 -9.42 13.08
CA ALA A 159 -18.19 -9.53 12.65
C ALA A 159 -18.60 -8.22 11.98
N ARG A 160 -18.82 -8.26 10.67
CA ARG A 160 -19.49 -7.18 9.96
C ARG A 160 -20.87 -7.04 10.60
N VAL A 161 -21.05 -5.99 11.41
CA VAL A 161 -22.36 -5.58 11.91
C VAL A 161 -23.19 -5.21 10.70
N SER A 162 -23.97 -6.18 10.24
CA SER A 162 -24.94 -6.03 9.17
C SER A 162 -26.22 -5.56 9.82
N THR A 163 -26.42 -4.25 9.94
CA THR A 163 -27.73 -3.70 10.33
C THR A 163 -28.62 -3.71 9.09
N GLY A 164 -29.16 -4.89 8.78
CA GLY A 164 -30.27 -5.05 7.84
C GLY A 164 -31.58 -4.75 8.55
N GLY A 165 -32.30 -3.74 8.07
CA GLY A 165 -33.65 -3.41 8.51
C GLY A 165 -34.41 -2.71 7.39
N GLU A 166 -35.06 -3.50 6.56
CA GLU A 166 -36.02 -3.05 5.56
C GLU A 166 -37.39 -2.88 6.21
N ALA A 167 -37.99 -1.69 6.14
CA ALA A 167 -39.44 -1.49 6.25
C ALA A 167 -39.85 -0.21 5.51
N LYS A 168 -40.65 -0.39 4.45
CA LYS A 168 -41.41 0.66 3.75
C LYS A 168 -42.52 1.24 4.64
N VAL A 169 -42.80 2.54 4.49
CA VAL A 169 -44.07 3.32 4.47
C VAL A 169 -43.59 4.79 4.57
N GLY A 170 -43.93 5.82 3.80
CA GLY A 170 -45.12 6.21 3.04
C GLY A 170 -45.31 7.73 3.26
N THR A 171 -45.32 8.51 2.16
CA THR A 171 -46.01 9.81 1.97
C THR A 171 -45.64 11.06 2.81
N GLY A 172 -45.07 12.07 2.12
CA GLY A 172 -45.61 13.46 2.08
C GLY A 172 -45.11 14.51 3.09
N GLY A 173 -44.64 15.65 2.54
CA GLY A 173 -44.96 16.99 3.08
C GLY A 173 -43.86 17.76 3.86
N GLY A 174 -43.24 18.72 3.18
CA GLY A 174 -43.18 20.13 3.59
C GLY A 174 -42.62 20.53 4.97
N ALA A 175 -41.42 21.13 4.90
CA ALA A 175 -41.01 22.38 5.55
C ALA A 175 -40.71 22.45 7.06
N HIS A 176 -39.74 23.33 7.33
CA HIS A 176 -39.35 23.99 8.59
C HIS A 176 -38.22 23.34 9.39
N THR A 177 -37.02 23.84 9.08
CA THR A 177 -35.84 23.94 9.93
C THR A 177 -36.18 24.58 11.30
N PRO A 178 -35.66 24.01 12.39
CA PRO A 178 -35.12 24.84 13.46
C PRO A 178 -33.68 24.47 13.80
N SER A 179 -32.89 25.52 13.95
CA SER A 179 -31.51 25.53 14.41
C SER A 179 -31.36 24.86 15.78
N ASN A 180 -30.60 23.76 15.86
CA ASN A 180 -30.10 23.22 17.13
C ASN A 180 -28.59 23.43 17.17
N ARG A 181 -28.18 24.63 17.64
CA ARG A 181 -26.85 24.85 18.21
C ARG A 181 -26.78 24.11 19.53
N LEU A 182 -25.93 23.09 19.61
CA LEU A 182 -25.53 22.49 20.89
C LEU A 182 -24.42 23.36 21.52
N PRO A 183 -24.43 23.59 22.84
CA PRO A 183 -23.32 24.25 23.54
C PRO A 183 -22.07 23.38 23.52
N ALA A 184 -20.91 23.98 23.26
CA ALA A 184 -19.62 23.37 23.53
C ALA A 184 -19.28 23.63 25.01
N ASP A 185 -19.36 22.58 25.83
CA ASP A 185 -18.74 22.56 27.16
C ASP A 185 -17.28 22.10 26.99
N ASP A 186 -16.34 23.04 27.14
CA ASP A 186 -14.90 22.76 27.21
C ASP A 186 -14.55 22.14 28.58
N PRO A 187 -13.86 20.99 28.65
CA PRO A 187 -13.31 20.51 29.91
C PRO A 187 -12.05 21.28 30.29
N VAL A 188 -12.05 21.84 31.51
CA VAL A 188 -10.88 22.42 32.18
C VAL A 188 -9.77 21.37 32.30
N VAL A 189 -8.71 21.55 31.52
CA VAL A 189 -7.45 20.80 31.64
C VAL A 189 -6.59 21.48 32.71
N ALA A 190 -6.46 20.83 33.86
CA ALA A 190 -5.44 21.18 34.84
C ALA A 190 -4.06 20.70 34.33
N LEU A 191 -3.15 21.64 34.05
CA LEU A 191 -1.74 21.37 33.78
C LEU A 191 -1.04 20.88 35.05
N PRO A 192 -0.27 19.77 35.03
CA PRO A 192 0.68 19.48 36.09
C PRO A 192 1.98 20.27 35.92
N GLU A 193 2.51 20.74 37.03
CA GLU A 193 3.76 21.51 37.15
C GLU A 193 5.00 20.75 36.66
N VAL A 194 5.87 21.50 35.98
CA VAL A 194 7.20 21.08 35.52
C VAL A 194 8.10 20.77 36.72
N GLN A 195 8.44 19.50 36.94
CA GLN A 195 9.52 19.12 37.86
C GLN A 195 10.89 19.20 37.16
N LYS A 196 11.75 20.10 37.66
CA LYS A 196 13.16 20.22 37.27
C LYS A 196 13.94 18.98 37.72
N SER A 197 14.46 18.24 36.75
CA SER A 197 15.40 17.13 36.98
C SER A 197 16.75 17.65 37.50
N LYS A 198 17.14 17.16 38.69
CA LYS A 198 18.44 17.39 39.33
C LYS A 198 19.40 16.27 38.89
N ARG A 199 20.41 16.63 38.10
CA ARG A 199 21.48 15.74 37.65
C ARG A 199 22.27 15.23 38.86
N THR A 200 22.20 13.93 39.13
CA THR A 200 23.05 13.27 40.15
C THR A 200 23.93 12.25 39.44
N ASN A 201 25.24 12.46 39.50
CA ASN A 201 26.23 11.55 38.93
C ASN A 201 26.31 10.30 39.81
N SER A 202 26.12 9.13 39.20
CA SER A 202 26.50 7.85 39.79
C SER A 202 27.36 7.11 38.78
N ALA A 203 28.66 7.03 39.07
CA ALA A 203 29.61 6.23 38.33
C ALA A 203 29.29 4.75 38.59
N ILE A 204 28.87 4.04 37.55
CA ILE A 204 28.78 2.58 37.54
C ILE A 204 29.89 2.10 36.60
N SER A 205 30.88 1.43 37.19
CA SER A 205 31.97 0.75 36.48
C SER A 205 31.37 -0.42 35.69
N VAL A 206 31.35 -0.30 34.37
CA VAL A 206 31.00 -1.41 33.47
C VAL A 206 32.31 -2.09 33.06
N ALA A 207 32.46 -3.33 33.48
CA ALA A 207 33.59 -4.18 33.14
C ALA A 207 33.71 -4.32 31.60
N SER A 208 34.85 -3.88 31.07
CA SER A 208 35.21 -3.96 29.66
C SER A 208 35.44 -5.41 29.24
N TRP A 209 34.53 -5.95 28.42
CA TRP A 209 34.73 -7.21 27.71
C TRP A 209 35.31 -6.86 26.33
N THR A 210 36.59 -7.16 26.13
CA THR A 210 37.27 -6.93 24.85
C THR A 210 36.93 -8.04 23.86
N VAL A 211 36.10 -7.74 22.88
CA VAL A 211 35.90 -8.58 21.69
C VAL A 211 37.03 -8.28 20.70
N ARG A 212 37.90 -9.26 20.45
CA ARG A 212 38.91 -9.20 19.39
C ARG A 212 38.24 -9.37 18.02
N VAL A 213 38.06 -8.29 17.27
CA VAL A 213 37.72 -8.35 15.84
C VAL A 213 39.01 -8.65 15.07
N LYS A 214 39.13 -9.86 14.51
CA LYS A 214 40.13 -10.16 13.48
C LYS A 214 39.65 -9.55 12.16
N MET A 215 40.39 -8.56 11.64
CA MET A 215 40.29 -8.16 10.24
C MET A 215 40.66 -9.36 9.36
N LEU A 216 39.72 -9.91 8.60
CA LEU A 216 40.07 -10.64 7.40
C LEU A 216 40.20 -9.64 6.25
N HIS A 217 41.42 -9.51 5.77
CA HIS A 217 41.72 -9.06 4.42
C HIS A 217 40.86 -9.79 3.40
N TYR A 218 40.10 -9.06 2.59
CA TYR A 218 39.75 -9.55 1.26
C TYR A 218 40.27 -8.57 0.20
N ARG A 219 40.99 -9.17 -0.74
CA ARG A 219 41.75 -8.55 -1.82
C ARG A 219 40.85 -7.73 -2.73
N ARG A 220 41.34 -6.52 -3.03
CA ARG A 220 40.90 -5.66 -4.13
C ARG A 220 41.46 -6.24 -5.43
N ILE A 221 40.60 -6.65 -6.36
CA ILE A 221 40.95 -6.82 -7.78
C ILE A 221 40.27 -5.67 -8.52
N THR A 222 41.08 -4.77 -9.05
CA THR A 222 40.69 -3.66 -9.92
C THR A 222 40.74 -4.09 -11.38
N HIS A 223 39.68 -3.83 -12.15
CA HIS A 223 39.80 -3.52 -13.57
C HIS A 223 38.64 -2.61 -14.03
N ASN A 224 38.98 -1.49 -14.67
CA ASN A 224 38.12 -0.45 -15.26
C ASN A 224 37.35 0.45 -14.28
N GLY A 225 38.12 1.26 -13.55
CA GLY A 225 37.62 2.29 -12.65
C GLY A 225 36.65 3.29 -13.31
N VAL A 226 35.52 3.49 -12.67
CA VAL A 226 35.01 4.75 -12.08
C VAL A 226 33.81 4.33 -11.22
N CYS A 227 33.90 4.52 -9.90
CA CYS A 227 32.75 4.48 -8.98
C CYS A 227 32.59 5.90 -8.43
N VAL A 228 31.49 6.57 -8.77
CA VAL A 228 31.04 7.79 -8.11
C VAL A 228 29.83 7.39 -7.26
N TYR A 229 29.93 7.61 -5.96
CA TYR A 229 28.85 7.47 -4.99
C TYR A 229 28.04 8.77 -4.98
N CYS A 230 26.72 8.67 -5.22
CA CYS A 230 25.70 9.44 -4.53
C CYS A 230 24.69 8.44 -3.98
#